data_AF-A0AAU3GG40-F1
#
_entry.id   AF-A0AAU3GG40-F1
#
_cell.length_a   1.000
_cell.length_b   1.000
_cell.length_c   1.000
_cell.angle_alpha   90.00
_cell.angle_beta   90.00
_cell.angle_gamma   90.00
#
_symmetry.space_group_name_H-M   'P 1'
#
loop_
_entity.id
_entity.type
_entity.pdbx_description
1 polymer ?
#
loop_
_entity_poly.entity_id
_entity_poly.type
_entity_poly.pdbx_seq_one_letter_code
_entity_poly.pdbx_strand_id
1 'polypeptide(L)'
;MSQGKPEFGYGEGRRPLWTVRDRDTEAVRKALHKAGRREFGQGHGGFVVEGGGEGVPFLLACADDAEISVQELAQYEAALIKAHQPRERTPPNVPGRGLGVH
;
A
#
# COMPACT_ATOMS: atom_id res chain seq x y z
N MET A 1 -27.59 -13.08 -13.19
CA MET A 1 -26.17 -12.78 -13.48
C MET A 1 -25.41 -12.88 -12.17
N SER A 2 -24.73 -13.99 -11.89
CA SER A 2 -23.90 -14.11 -10.69
C SER A 2 -22.68 -13.22 -10.88
N GLN A 3 -22.64 -12.10 -10.17
CA GLN A 3 -21.48 -11.22 -10.08
C GLN A 3 -20.33 -12.07 -9.50
N GLY A 4 -19.33 -12.41 -10.33
CA GLY A 4 -18.16 -13.16 -9.88
C GLY A 4 -17.54 -12.49 -8.64
N LYS A 5 -16.88 -13.26 -7.78
CA LYS A 5 -16.08 -12.69 -6.70
C LYS A 5 -14.81 -12.08 -7.32
N PRO A 6 -14.40 -10.85 -6.95
CA PRO A 6 -13.15 -10.29 -7.45
C PRO A 6 -11.97 -11.17 -7.06
N GLU A 7 -11.05 -11.41 -7.99
CA GLU A 7 -9.90 -12.30 -7.81
C GLU A 7 -9.03 -11.89 -6.62
N PHE A 8 -8.87 -10.58 -6.41
CA PHE A 8 -8.06 -10.02 -5.32
C PHE A 8 -8.91 -9.48 -4.15
N GLY A 9 -10.21 -9.77 -4.15
CA GLY A 9 -11.14 -9.31 -3.13
C GLY A 9 -11.53 -7.84 -3.28
N TYR A 10 -11.71 -7.15 -2.15
CA TYR A 10 -12.18 -5.77 -2.13
C TYR A 10 -11.16 -4.88 -1.43
N GLY A 11 -10.88 -3.74 -2.05
CA GLY A 11 -10.07 -2.67 -1.51
C GLY A 11 -10.85 -1.74 -0.60
N GLU A 12 -10.23 -0.61 -0.26
CA GLU A 12 -10.87 0.47 0.48
C GLU A 12 -12.13 0.96 -0.26
N GLY A 13 -13.17 1.35 0.50
CA GLY A 13 -14.48 1.72 -0.06
C GLY A 13 -15.26 0.57 -0.70
N ARG A 14 -14.87 -0.69 -0.47
CA ARG A 14 -15.44 -1.90 -1.12
C ARG A 14 -15.27 -1.92 -2.64
N ARG A 15 -14.22 -1.26 -3.15
CA ARG A 15 -13.91 -1.32 -4.58
C ARG A 15 -13.47 -2.75 -4.95
N PRO A 16 -14.10 -3.41 -5.93
CA PRO A 16 -13.68 -4.74 -6.34
C PRO A 16 -12.31 -4.69 -7.02
N LEU A 17 -11.43 -5.63 -6.66
CA LEU A 17 -10.07 -5.73 -7.19
C LEU A 17 -10.01 -6.92 -8.15
N TRP A 18 -10.19 -6.63 -9.43
CA TRP A 18 -10.24 -7.66 -10.47
C TRP A 18 -8.86 -8.00 -11.01
N THR A 19 -7.98 -7.01 -11.02
CA THR A 19 -6.67 -7.13 -11.65
C THR A 19 -5.55 -7.09 -10.62
N VAL A 20 -4.40 -7.65 -10.99
CA VAL A 20 -3.15 -7.49 -10.22
C VAL A 20 -2.88 -6.01 -9.97
N ARG A 21 -3.24 -5.16 -10.94
CA ARG A 21 -3.07 -3.71 -10.85
C ARG A 21 -3.95 -3.05 -9.80
N ASP A 22 -5.21 -3.48 -9.68
CA ASP A 22 -6.11 -3.00 -8.62
C ASP A 22 -5.53 -3.36 -7.24
N ARG A 23 -5.03 -4.59 -7.10
CA ARG A 23 -4.38 -5.07 -5.88
C ARG A 23 -3.12 -4.27 -5.54
N ASP A 24 -2.29 -3.96 -6.53
CA ASP A 24 -1.05 -3.20 -6.34
C ASP A 24 -1.34 -1.73 -6.02
N THR A 25 -2.34 -1.12 -6.68
CA THR A 25 -2.82 0.23 -6.36
C THR A 25 -3.25 0.31 -4.90
N GLU A 26 -4.02 -0.68 -4.44
CA GLU A 26 -4.42 -0.79 -3.03
C GLU A 26 -3.24 -1.06 -2.09
N ALA A 27 -2.20 -1.77 -2.54
CA ALA A 27 -0.99 -1.97 -1.75
C ALA A 27 -0.23 -0.64 -1.53
N VAL A 28 -0.14 0.20 -2.56
CA VAL A 28 0.43 1.56 -2.48
C VAL A 28 -0.36 2.41 -1.49
N ARG A 29 -1.70 2.45 -1.61
CA ARG A 29 -2.57 3.17 -0.67
C ARG A 29 -2.34 2.73 0.77
N LYS A 30 -2.32 1.43 1.03
CA LYS A 30 -2.04 0.86 2.35
C LYS A 30 -0.66 1.21 2.89
N ALA A 31 0.36 1.29 2.03
CA ALA A 31 1.70 1.69 2.44
C ALA A 31 1.72 3.16 2.90
N LEU A 32 1.07 4.04 2.15
CA LEU A 32 0.98 5.47 2.49
C LEU A 32 0.16 5.71 3.77
N HIS A 33 -0.96 5.00 3.94
CA HIS A 33 -1.72 5.06 5.20
C HIS A 33 -0.91 4.60 6.41
N LYS A 34 -0.11 3.52 6.28
CA LYS A 34 0.79 3.07 7.36
C LYS A 34 1.88 4.08 7.67
N ALA A 35 2.25 4.93 6.72
CA ALA A 35 3.17 6.04 6.92
C ALA A 35 2.48 7.29 7.49
N GLY A 36 1.20 7.21 7.87
CA GLY A 36 0.43 8.32 8.43
C GLY A 36 -0.07 9.32 7.39
N ARG A 37 0.02 8.99 6.10
CA ARG A 37 -0.42 9.85 5.00
C ARG A 37 -1.90 9.63 4.72
N ARG A 38 -2.57 10.72 4.36
CA ARG A 38 -4.00 10.74 4.07
C ARG A 38 -4.22 10.74 2.56
N GLU A 39 -5.19 9.98 2.10
CA GLU A 39 -5.63 10.06 0.70
C GLU A 39 -6.35 11.40 0.50
N PHE A 40 -6.27 11.95 -0.70
CA PHE A 40 -6.99 13.17 -1.05
C PHE A 40 -8.50 13.00 -0.83
N GLY A 41 -9.14 14.00 -0.24
CA GLY A 41 -10.55 13.93 0.15
C GLY A 41 -11.21 15.29 0.30
N GLN A 42 -12.49 15.27 0.67
CA GLN A 42 -13.26 16.50 0.79
C GLN A 42 -12.75 17.34 1.97
N GLY A 43 -12.17 18.51 1.67
CA GLY A 43 -11.70 19.47 2.68
C GLY A 43 -10.26 19.24 3.17
N HIS A 44 -9.51 18.33 2.56
CA HIS A 44 -8.07 18.17 2.85
C HIS A 44 -7.31 17.67 1.62
N GLY A 45 -6.09 18.15 1.47
CA GLY A 45 -5.14 17.58 0.53
C GLY A 45 -4.69 16.17 0.95
N GLY A 46 -3.86 15.57 0.10
CA GLY A 46 -3.33 14.23 0.34
C GLY A 46 -2.81 13.59 -0.92
N PHE A 47 -2.51 12.30 -0.82
CA PHE A 47 -2.04 11.53 -1.98
C PHE A 47 -3.20 11.13 -2.90
N VAL A 48 -2.91 11.01 -4.19
CA VAL A 48 -3.77 10.35 -5.18
C VAL A 48 -2.96 9.26 -5.85
N VAL A 49 -3.49 8.03 -5.88
CA VAL A 49 -2.88 6.90 -6.58
C VAL A 49 -3.79 6.49 -7.73
N GLU A 50 -3.26 6.53 -8.93
CA GLU A 50 -3.93 5.98 -10.11
C GLU A 50 -3.13 4.81 -10.68
N GLY A 51 -3.77 3.66 -10.70
CA GLY A 51 -3.32 2.52 -11.48
C GLY A 51 -3.43 2.85 -12.96
N GLY A 52 -2.33 3.26 -13.59
CA GLY A 52 -2.23 3.29 -15.05
C GLY A 52 -2.60 1.92 -15.64
N GLY A 53 -3.03 1.91 -16.91
CA GLY A 53 -3.36 0.69 -17.65
C GLY A 53 -2.20 -0.30 -17.76
N GLU A 54 -2.43 -1.45 -18.39
CA GLU A 54 -1.41 -2.49 -18.53
C GLU A 54 -0.14 -1.93 -19.21
N GLY A 55 1.03 -2.15 -18.59
CA GLY A 55 2.31 -1.60 -19.06
C GLY A 55 2.56 -0.12 -18.76
N VAL A 56 1.60 0.59 -18.16
CA VAL A 56 1.75 2.01 -17.78
C VAL A 56 2.23 2.10 -16.33
N PRO A 57 3.15 3.02 -15.98
CA PRO A 57 3.54 3.29 -14.58
C PRO A 57 2.35 3.69 -13.69
N PHE A 58 2.51 3.55 -12.38
CA PHE A 58 1.55 4.13 -11.44
C PHE A 58 1.73 5.63 -11.42
N LEU A 59 0.63 6.38 -11.38
CA LEU A 59 0.66 7.80 -11.08
C LEU A 59 0.44 7.97 -9.59
N LEU A 60 1.38 8.65 -8.94
CA LEU A 60 1.29 9.07 -7.55
C LEU A 60 1.42 10.59 -7.53
N ALA A 61 0.36 11.27 -7.13
CA ALA A 61 0.33 12.72 -7.03
C ALA A 61 0.08 13.16 -5.59
N CYS A 62 0.58 14.35 -5.25
CA CYS A 62 0.20 15.07 -4.04
C CYS A 62 -0.77 16.18 -4.45
N ALA A 63 -2.00 16.11 -3.95
CA ALA A 63 -3.05 17.09 -4.20
C ALA A 63 -3.11 18.10 -3.03
N ASP A 64 -1.98 18.76 -2.78
CA ASP A 64 -1.81 19.82 -1.78
C ASP A 64 -1.23 21.08 -2.45
N ASP A 65 -1.06 22.16 -1.67
CA ASP A 65 -0.33 23.34 -2.13
C ASP A 65 1.06 22.97 -2.69
N ALA A 66 1.52 23.72 -3.69
CA ALA A 66 2.72 23.39 -4.46
C ALA A 66 3.99 23.27 -3.59
N GLU A 67 4.11 24.12 -2.56
CA GLU A 67 5.24 24.08 -1.61
C GLU A 67 5.22 22.83 -0.73
N ILE A 68 4.03 22.35 -0.36
CA ILE A 68 3.82 21.14 0.44
C ILE A 68 4.08 19.89 -0.42
N SER A 69 3.63 19.94 -1.68
CA SER A 69 3.64 18.81 -2.60
C SER A 69 5.03 18.27 -2.91
N VAL A 70 6.05 19.12 -3.09
CA VAL A 70 7.42 18.67 -3.38
C VAL A 70 8.01 17.88 -2.20
N GLN A 71 7.78 18.36 -0.97
CA GLN A 71 8.30 17.72 0.22
C GLN A 71 7.54 16.43 0.56
N GLU A 72 6.22 16.41 0.34
CA GLU A 72 5.39 15.22 0.56
C GLU A 72 5.69 14.11 -0.46
N LEU A 73 6.00 14.43 -1.73
CA LEU A 73 6.36 13.42 -2.73
C LEU A 73 7.60 12.61 -2.32
N ALA A 74 8.62 13.27 -1.78
CA ALA A 74 9.81 12.58 -1.25
C ALA A 74 9.47 11.66 -0.07
N GLN A 75 8.52 12.06 0.77
CA GLN A 75 8.04 11.24 1.88
C GLN A 75 7.24 10.02 1.39
N TYR A 76 6.45 10.19 0.33
CA TYR A 76 5.71 9.08 -0.28
C TYR A 76 6.66 8.05 -0.88
N GLU A 77 7.68 8.49 -1.60
CA GLU A 77 8.71 7.60 -2.16
C GLU A 77 9.43 6.82 -1.04
N ALA A 78 9.87 7.50 0.01
CA ALA A 78 10.51 6.86 1.16
C ALA A 78 9.58 5.83 1.84
N ALA A 79 8.30 6.13 1.97
CA ALA A 79 7.30 5.21 2.53
C ALA A 79 7.15 3.96 1.65
N LEU A 80 7.15 4.12 0.32
CA LEU A 80 7.04 3.00 -0.61
C LEU A 80 8.30 2.14 -0.59
N ILE A 81 9.49 2.74 -0.59
CA ILE A 81 10.75 2.00 -0.46
C ILE A 81 10.74 1.16 0.83
N LYS A 82 10.38 1.78 1.96
CA LYS A 82 10.28 1.07 3.25
C LYS A 82 9.24 -0.05 3.24
N ALA A 83 8.12 0.12 2.53
CA ALA A 83 7.09 -0.91 2.40
C ALA A 83 7.52 -2.09 1.51
N HIS A 84 8.40 -1.84 0.53
CA HIS A 84 8.94 -2.85 -0.38
C HIS A 84 10.22 -3.52 0.14
N GLN A 85 10.83 -3.01 1.21
CA GLN A 85 11.91 -3.72 1.87
C GLN A 85 11.40 -5.11 2.31
N PRO A 86 12.17 -6.19 2.03
CA PRO A 86 11.82 -7.51 2.51
C PRO A 86 11.76 -7.41 4.02
N ARG A 87 10.55 -7.50 4.57
CA ARG A 87 10.37 -7.66 6.01
C ARG A 87 11.19 -8.88 6.37
N GLU A 88 12.30 -8.69 7.08
CA GLU A 88 13.01 -9.79 7.71
C GLU A 88 11.94 -10.61 8.43
N ARG A 89 11.64 -11.79 7.88
CA ARG A 89 10.80 -12.76 8.55
C ARG A 89 11.62 -13.14 9.76
N THR A 90 11.29 -12.58 10.92
CA THR A 90 11.67 -13.17 12.20
C THR A 90 11.40 -14.66 12.05
N PRO A 91 12.44 -15.51 12.09
CA PRO A 91 12.22 -16.94 12.01
C PRO A 91 11.24 -17.31 13.13
N PRO A 92 10.25 -18.18 12.86
CA PRO A 92 9.36 -18.62 13.91
C PRO A 92 10.22 -19.15 15.04
N ASN A 93 10.12 -18.50 16.21
CA ASN A 93 10.64 -18.99 17.47
C ASN A 93 10.27 -20.48 17.56
N VAL A 94 11.26 -21.37 17.47
CA VAL A 94 11.09 -22.80 17.72
C VAL A 94 11.13 -22.96 19.24
N PRO A 95 10.00 -23.10 19.94
CA PRO A 95 10.03 -23.37 21.37
C PRO A 95 10.16 -24.89 21.50
N GLY A 96 11.38 -25.39 21.70
CA GLY A 96 11.53 -26.80 22.02
C GLY A 96 12.90 -27.38 21.76
N ARG A 97 13.78 -27.26 22.75
CA ARG A 97 14.47 -28.45 23.26
C ARG A 97 14.88 -28.20 24.70
N GLY A 98 13.99 -28.56 25.61
CA GLY A 98 14.39 -28.95 26.95
C GLY A 98 15.33 -30.14 26.81
N LEU A 99 16.61 -29.91 27.07
CA LEU A 99 17.53 -30.96 27.48
C LEU A 99 17.60 -30.86 28.99
N GLY A 100 16.71 -31.60 29.65
CA GLY A 100 17.07 -32.17 30.93
C GLY A 100 18.20 -33.17 30.67
N VAL A 101 19.32 -32.99 31.35
CA VAL A 101 20.24 -34.08 31.66
C VAL A 101 20.69 -33.91 33.11
N HIS A 102 20.47 -35.01 33.82
CA HIS A 102 20.86 -35.45 35.16
C HIS A 102 21.93 -34.68 35.93
#